data_AF-A0A1H4Q0W5-F1
#
_entry.id   AF-A0A1H4Q0W5-F1
#
_cell.length_a   1.000
_cell.length_b   1.000
_cell.length_c   1.000
_cell.angle_alpha   90.00
_cell.angle_beta   90.00
_cell.angle_gamma   90.00
#
_symmetry.space_group_name_H-M   'P 1'
#
loop_
_entity.id
_entity.type
_entity.pdbx_description
1 polymer ?
#
loop_
_entity_poly.entity_id
_entity_poly.type
_entity_poly.pdbx_seq_one_letter_code
_entity_poly.pdbx_strand_id
1 'polypeptide(L)'
;MALGTGYSQQNCNLARALEVVGERWTMLVLRDCFYGVRRFSDLLAHLDISRAVLTDRLGALVDAGVLVRVADGGHPEYELTEAGKALWPSIYALSQWGEQYVSPGSYPGRVFSHAECGTQLDRFGRCPHCGTIPGPEDLVVAPGPGEAAHPRSDAVAVALREPRRMLTPLRSRGDA
;
A
#
# COMPACT_ATOMS: atom_id res chain seq x y z
N MET A 1 21.95 -8.48 -16.43
CA MET A 1 22.92 -8.33 -15.33
C MET A 1 22.09 -8.01 -14.10
N ALA A 2 21.96 -8.94 -13.15
CA ALA A 2 21.24 -8.66 -11.91
C ALA A 2 22.06 -7.62 -11.15
N LEU A 3 21.51 -6.42 -10.98
CA LEU A 3 22.08 -5.46 -10.03
C LEU A 3 22.07 -6.14 -8.67
N GLY A 4 23.23 -6.20 -8.00
CA GLY A 4 23.29 -6.70 -6.63
C GLY A 4 22.28 -5.94 -5.77
N THR A 5 21.48 -6.66 -4.99
CA THR A 5 20.46 -6.06 -4.12
C THR A 5 21.05 -5.44 -2.85
N GLY A 6 22.35 -5.60 -2.63
CA GLY A 6 23.04 -5.10 -1.45
C GLY A 6 23.77 -3.79 -1.71
N TYR A 7 23.64 -2.85 -0.78
CA TYR A 7 24.40 -1.62 -0.74
C TYR A 7 25.58 -1.75 0.24
N SER A 8 26.36 -2.83 0.16
CA SER A 8 27.38 -3.19 1.16
C SER A 8 28.40 -2.07 1.45
N GLN A 9 28.69 -1.24 0.45
CA GLN A 9 29.61 -0.10 0.57
C GLN A 9 28.94 1.19 1.07
N GLN A 10 27.61 1.19 1.26
CA GLN A 10 26.86 2.31 1.82
C GLN A 10 26.59 2.04 3.30
N ASN A 11 27.10 2.91 4.18
CA ASN A 11 26.91 2.81 5.62
C ASN A 11 25.84 3.80 6.09
N CYS A 12 24.60 3.66 5.61
CA CYS A 12 23.48 4.47 6.05
C CYS A 12 22.18 3.66 6.16
N ASN A 13 21.31 4.07 7.09
CA ASN A 13 20.05 3.36 7.36
C ASN A 13 19.08 3.40 6.17
N LEU A 14 19.15 4.43 5.33
CA LEU A 14 18.35 4.50 4.11
C LEU A 14 18.75 3.39 3.12
N ALA A 15 20.04 3.14 2.94
CA ALA A 15 20.51 2.07 2.08
C ALA A 15 20.05 0.70 2.59
N ARG A 16 20.13 0.45 3.90
CA ARG A 16 19.61 -0.79 4.53
C ARG A 16 18.10 -0.93 4.33
N ALA A 17 17.33 0.16 4.47
CA ALA A 17 15.90 0.13 4.20
C ALA A 17 15.60 -0.21 2.73
N LEU A 18 16.37 0.33 1.78
CA LEU A 18 16.21 0.05 0.35
C LEU A 18 16.53 -1.40 -0.03
N GLU A 19 17.31 -2.14 0.76
CA GLU A 19 17.49 -3.60 0.56
C GLU A 19 16.18 -4.37 0.80
N VAL A 20 15.28 -3.81 1.62
CA VAL A 20 13.96 -4.38 1.90
C VAL A 20 12.89 -3.82 0.96
N VAL A 21 12.80 -2.49 0.84
CA VAL A 21 11.68 -1.81 0.16
C VAL A 21 12.01 -1.23 -1.22
N GLY A 22 13.28 -1.27 -1.64
CA GLY A 22 13.75 -0.62 -2.87
C GLY A 22 13.48 -1.38 -4.16
N GLU A 23 12.98 -2.62 -4.08
CA GLU A 23 12.54 -3.35 -5.27
C GLU A 23 11.22 -2.75 -5.80
N ARG A 24 11.14 -2.59 -7.12
CA ARG A 24 10.09 -1.86 -7.85
C ARG A 24 8.65 -2.18 -7.43
N TRP A 25 8.35 -3.45 -7.17
CA TRP A 25 7.00 -3.91 -6.83
C TRP A 25 6.70 -3.87 -5.35
N THR A 26 7.72 -3.79 -4.50
CA THR A 26 7.55 -3.90 -3.04
C THR A 26 6.64 -2.80 -2.49
N MET A 27 6.85 -1.55 -2.88
CA MET A 27 6.00 -0.43 -2.43
C MET A 27 4.57 -0.52 -2.97
N LEU A 28 4.36 -1.15 -4.13
CA LEU A 28 3.02 -1.38 -4.69
C LEU A 28 2.28 -2.51 -3.97
N VAL A 29 2.99 -3.59 -3.61
CA VAL A 29 2.46 -4.66 -2.75
C VAL A 29 2.04 -4.10 -1.40
N LEU A 30 2.91 -3.33 -0.74
CA LEU A 30 2.60 -2.74 0.57
C LEU A 30 1.41 -1.78 0.49
N ARG A 31 1.35 -0.93 -0.55
CA ARG A 31 0.20 -0.05 -0.80
C ARG A 31 -1.12 -0.81 -0.83
N ASP A 32 -1.17 -1.94 -1.53
CA ASP A 32 -2.38 -2.75 -1.60
C ASP A 32 -2.71 -3.41 -0.26
N CYS A 33 -1.70 -3.86 0.50
CA CYS A 33 -1.89 -4.33 1.88
C CYS A 33 -2.47 -3.24 2.79
N PHE A 34 -2.03 -1.99 2.64
CA PHE A 34 -2.58 -0.84 3.36
C PHE A 34 -4.06 -0.58 3.02
N TYR A 35 -4.48 -0.87 1.79
CA TYR A 35 -5.88 -0.83 1.37
C TYR A 35 -6.71 -2.03 1.85
N GLY A 36 -6.10 -2.98 2.56
CA GLY A 36 -6.74 -4.15 3.13
C GLY A 36 -6.66 -5.40 2.25
N VAL A 37 -5.88 -5.40 1.16
CA VAL A 37 -5.68 -6.60 0.35
C VAL A 37 -4.76 -7.58 1.08
N ARG A 38 -5.23 -8.79 1.34
CA ARG A 38 -4.47 -9.82 2.08
C ARG A 38 -4.20 -11.09 1.29
N ARG A 39 -5.05 -11.43 0.32
CA ARG A 39 -4.97 -12.70 -0.42
C ARG A 39 -4.01 -12.60 -1.59
N PHE A 40 -3.25 -13.66 -1.82
CA PHE A 40 -2.32 -13.76 -2.95
C PHE A 40 -3.00 -13.54 -4.30
N SER A 41 -4.20 -14.10 -4.50
CA SER A 41 -4.96 -13.98 -5.75
C SER A 41 -5.35 -12.55 -6.06
N ASP A 42 -5.76 -11.79 -5.05
CA ASP A 42 -6.20 -10.41 -5.20
C ASP A 42 -5.02 -9.49 -5.48
N LEU A 43 -3.90 -9.68 -4.78
CA LEU A 43 -2.64 -8.98 -5.08
C LEU A 43 -2.17 -9.27 -6.50
N LEU A 44 -2.20 -10.54 -6.93
CA LEU A 44 -1.78 -10.93 -8.28
C LEU A 44 -2.63 -10.26 -9.35
N ALA A 45 -3.96 -10.29 -9.18
CA ALA A 45 -4.91 -9.70 -10.12
C ALA A 45 -4.78 -8.17 -10.17
N HIS A 46 -4.64 -7.51 -9.02
CA HIS A 46 -4.60 -6.05 -8.96
C HIS A 46 -3.27 -5.46 -9.43
N LEU A 47 -2.15 -6.10 -9.11
CA LEU A 47 -0.82 -5.61 -9.51
C LEU A 47 -0.47 -5.94 -10.96
N ASP A 48 -1.09 -6.97 -11.55
CA ASP A 48 -0.80 -7.46 -12.91
C ASP A 48 0.69 -7.80 -13.11
N ILE A 49 1.22 -8.60 -12.18
CA ILE A 49 2.61 -9.05 -12.18
C ILE A 49 2.70 -10.57 -12.31
N SER A 50 3.89 -11.07 -12.62
CA SER A 50 4.08 -12.52 -12.66
C SER A 50 3.95 -13.12 -11.26
N ARG A 51 3.39 -14.34 -11.20
CA ARG A 51 3.28 -15.12 -9.96
C ARG A 51 4.62 -15.28 -9.26
N ALA A 52 5.69 -15.53 -10.03
CA ALA A 52 7.04 -15.70 -9.47
C ALA A 52 7.55 -14.44 -8.78
N VAL A 53 7.34 -13.27 -9.39
CA VAL A 53 7.72 -11.98 -8.78
C VAL A 53 6.90 -11.75 -7.51
N LEU A 54 5.58 -11.92 -7.54
CA LEU A 54 4.76 -11.73 -6.34
C LEU A 54 5.18 -12.66 -5.18
N THR A 55 5.41 -13.93 -5.47
CA THR A 55 5.88 -14.92 -4.48
C THR A 55 7.19 -14.48 -3.85
N ASP A 56 8.17 -14.09 -4.66
CA ASP A 56 9.47 -13.63 -4.20
C ASP A 56 9.36 -12.39 -3.30
N ARG A 57 8.55 -11.39 -3.70
CA ARG A 57 8.37 -10.17 -2.92
C ARG A 57 7.66 -10.42 -1.59
N LEU A 58 6.61 -11.24 -1.58
CA LEU A 58 5.91 -11.60 -0.35
C LEU A 58 6.81 -12.40 0.58
N GLY A 59 7.62 -13.33 0.06
CA GLY A 59 8.61 -14.07 0.83
C GLY A 59 9.63 -13.12 1.49
N ALA A 60 10.25 -12.24 0.71
CA ALA A 60 11.22 -11.28 1.22
C ALA A 60 10.64 -10.34 2.31
N LEU A 61 9.39 -9.89 2.14
CA LEU A 61 8.70 -9.06 3.14
C LEU A 61 8.36 -9.82 4.42
N VAL A 62 8.05 -11.12 4.32
CA VAL A 62 7.83 -11.98 5.48
C VAL A 62 9.15 -12.24 6.21
N ASP A 63 10.21 -12.56 5.49
CA ASP A 63 11.55 -12.79 6.06
C ASP A 63 12.10 -11.53 6.75
N ALA A 64 11.80 -10.35 6.21
CA ALA A 64 12.15 -9.06 6.81
C ALA A 64 11.24 -8.64 7.98
N GLY A 65 10.21 -9.43 8.32
CA GLY A 65 9.25 -9.12 9.39
C GLY A 65 8.32 -7.95 9.09
N VAL A 66 8.20 -7.55 7.83
CA VAL A 66 7.29 -6.47 7.37
C VAL A 66 5.87 -6.99 7.19
N LEU A 67 5.74 -8.23 6.71
CA LEU A 67 4.50 -8.96 6.61
C LEU A 67 4.54 -10.21 7.50
N VAL A 68 3.37 -10.68 7.91
CA VAL A 68 3.20 -12.03 8.47
C VAL A 68 2.27 -12.82 7.57
N ARG A 69 2.63 -14.08 7.30
CA ARG A 69 1.79 -15.01 6.56
C ARG A 69 0.88 -15.76 7.53
N VAL A 70 -0.42 -15.59 7.38
CA VAL A 70 -1.45 -16.28 8.19
C VAL A 70 -2.22 -17.26 7.31
N ALA A 71 -2.73 -18.34 7.92
CA ALA A 71 -3.62 -19.27 7.25
C ALA A 71 -5.06 -18.91 7.61
N ASP A 72 -5.84 -18.46 6.62
CA ASP A 72 -7.27 -18.21 6.78
C ASP A 72 -8.05 -19.07 5.77
N GLY A 73 -9.01 -19.87 6.25
CA GLY A 73 -9.85 -20.72 5.40
C GLY A 73 -9.10 -21.68 4.48
N GLY A 74 -7.84 -22.04 4.78
CA GLY A 74 -6.99 -22.89 3.93
C GLY A 74 -6.21 -22.15 2.84
N HIS A 75 -6.29 -20.82 2.79
CA HIS A 75 -5.53 -19.98 1.87
C HIS A 75 -4.54 -19.07 2.62
N PRO A 76 -3.35 -18.80 2.04
CA PRO A 76 -2.41 -17.88 2.65
C PRO A 76 -2.88 -16.44 2.50
N GLU A 77 -2.97 -15.75 3.63
CA GLU A 77 -3.15 -14.31 3.73
C GLU A 77 -1.88 -13.64 4.26
N TYR A 78 -1.68 -12.38 3.90
CA TYR A 78 -0.52 -11.58 4.29
C TYR A 78 -0.98 -10.32 5.00
N GLU A 79 -0.54 -10.15 6.25
CA GLU A 79 -0.89 -9.00 7.08
C GLU A 79 0.32 -8.13 7.40
N LEU A 80 0.12 -6.81 7.45
CA LEU A 80 1.15 -5.88 7.89
C LEU A 80 1.44 -6.06 9.38
N THR A 81 2.72 -6.25 9.72
CA THR A 81 3.19 -6.16 11.10
C THR A 81 3.26 -4.70 11.55
N GLU A 82 3.60 -4.46 12.81
CA GLU A 82 3.89 -3.09 13.29
C GLU A 82 5.04 -2.44 12.49
N ALA A 83 6.07 -3.21 12.13
CA ALA A 83 7.15 -2.74 11.28
C ALA A 83 6.65 -2.37 9.87
N GLY A 84 5.73 -3.16 9.31
CA GLY A 84 5.10 -2.84 8.03
C GLY A 84 4.20 -1.62 8.07
N LYS A 85 3.39 -1.45 9.12
CA LYS A 85 2.55 -0.25 9.32
C LYS A 85 3.40 1.01 9.43
N ALA A 86 4.58 0.94 10.05
CA ALA A 86 5.51 2.06 10.16
C ALA A 86 6.05 2.58 8.81
N LEU A 87 5.88 1.85 7.71
CA LEU A 87 6.22 2.30 6.36
C LEU A 87 5.18 3.25 5.74
N TRP A 88 4.02 3.43 6.37
CA TRP A 88 2.95 4.27 5.85
C TRP A 88 3.39 5.70 5.49
N PRO A 89 4.13 6.44 6.36
CA PRO A 89 4.58 7.80 6.02
C PRO A 89 5.43 7.84 4.74
N SER A 90 6.24 6.81 4.49
CA SER A 90 7.07 6.70 3.28
C SER A 90 6.21 6.50 2.02
N ILE A 91 5.20 5.63 2.07
CA ILE A 91 4.27 5.41 0.96
C ILE A 91 3.44 6.66 0.69
N TYR A 92 2.96 7.31 1.74
CA TYR A 92 2.18 8.54 1.63
C TYR A 92 3.01 9.65 0.98
N ALA A 93 4.22 9.91 1.50
CA ALA A 93 5.11 10.95 0.97
C ALA A 93 5.51 10.69 -0.50
N LEU A 94 5.80 9.44 -0.87
CA LEU A 94 6.09 9.08 -2.26
C LEU A 94 4.87 9.26 -3.17
N SER A 95 3.66 8.97 -2.67
CA SER A 95 2.42 9.18 -3.41
C SER A 95 2.17 10.67 -3.68
N GLN A 96 2.33 11.52 -2.65
CA GLN A 96 2.22 12.97 -2.81
C GLN A 96 3.29 13.54 -3.75
N TRP A 97 4.52 13.04 -3.67
CA TRP A 97 5.59 13.43 -4.59
C TRP A 97 5.26 13.04 -6.04
N GLY A 98 4.75 11.82 -6.26
CA GLY A 98 4.36 11.35 -7.59
C GLY A 98 3.23 12.16 -8.20
N GLU A 99 2.20 12.48 -7.41
CA GLU A 99 1.10 13.36 -7.81
C GLU A 99 1.61 14.75 -8.20
N GLN A 100 2.53 15.32 -7.42
CA GLN A 100 3.05 16.66 -7.65
C GLN A 100 4.00 16.77 -8.84
N TYR A 101 4.89 15.78 -9.04
CA TYR A 101 6.04 15.94 -9.95
C TYR A 101 6.06 14.98 -11.14
N VAL A 102 5.35 13.85 -11.10
CA VAL A 102 5.44 12.81 -12.14
C VAL A 102 4.24 12.82 -13.06
N SER A 103 3.04 12.94 -12.51
CA SER A 103 1.79 12.81 -13.30
C SER A 103 0.64 13.66 -12.74
N PRO A 104 0.83 15.00 -12.65
CA PRO A 104 -0.21 15.88 -12.13
C PRO A 104 -1.47 15.78 -12.99
N GLY A 105 -2.59 15.39 -12.39
CA GLY A 105 -3.90 15.28 -13.05
C GLY A 105 -4.05 14.12 -14.04
N SER A 106 -3.10 13.19 -14.11
CA SER A 106 -3.19 12.06 -15.06
C SER A 106 -4.12 10.93 -14.59
N TYR A 107 -4.35 10.82 -13.27
CA TYR A 107 -5.25 9.84 -12.66
C TYR A 107 -6.00 10.52 -11.50
N PRO A 108 -7.22 10.07 -11.15
CA PRO A 108 -7.83 10.52 -9.91
C PRO A 108 -6.94 9.99 -8.78
N GLY A 109 -6.24 10.89 -8.09
CA GLY A 109 -5.40 10.54 -6.95
C GLY A 109 -6.20 9.82 -5.86
N ARG A 110 -5.55 9.36 -4.80
CA ARG A 110 -6.25 8.90 -3.60
C ARG A 110 -6.29 10.04 -2.60
N VAL A 111 -7.48 10.29 -2.06
CA VAL A 111 -7.65 11.20 -0.94
C VAL A 111 -7.66 10.37 0.34
N PHE A 112 -6.91 10.86 1.33
CA PHE A 112 -6.84 10.27 2.65
C PHE A 112 -7.41 11.27 3.66
N SER A 113 -8.36 10.81 4.47
CA SER A 113 -8.98 11.60 5.53
C SER A 113 -8.79 10.95 6.88
N HIS A 114 -8.64 11.76 7.91
CA HIS A 114 -8.69 11.29 9.28
C HIS A 114 -10.12 10.82 9.58
N ALA A 115 -10.28 9.58 10.01
CA ALA A 115 -11.65 9.04 10.12
C ALA A 115 -12.43 9.59 11.31
N GLU A 116 -11.75 10.04 12.36
CA GLU A 116 -12.43 10.61 13.52
C GLU A 116 -13.19 11.88 13.15
N CYS A 117 -12.57 12.78 12.36
CA CYS A 117 -13.14 14.09 12.04
C CYS A 117 -13.50 14.29 10.56
N GLY A 118 -13.22 13.31 9.69
CA GLY A 118 -13.47 13.37 8.25
C GLY A 118 -12.57 14.32 7.46
N THR A 119 -11.66 15.04 8.11
CA THR A 119 -10.82 16.06 7.46
C THR A 119 -9.72 15.40 6.63
N GLN A 120 -9.56 15.84 5.39
CA GLN A 120 -8.49 15.40 4.50
C GLN A 120 -7.11 15.76 5.09
N LEU A 121 -6.15 14.84 4.98
CA LEU A 121 -4.78 15.06 5.42
C LEU A 121 -4.07 16.07 4.50
N ASP A 122 -3.16 16.85 5.07
CA ASP A 122 -2.24 17.67 4.30
C ASP A 122 -1.14 16.84 3.61
N ARG A 123 -0.33 17.47 2.76
CA ARG A 123 0.76 16.82 2.00
C ARG A 123 1.82 16.09 2.86
N PHE A 124 1.83 16.28 4.17
CA PHE A 124 2.74 15.63 5.10
C PHE A 124 2.05 14.53 5.93
N GLY A 125 0.77 14.28 5.69
CA GLY A 125 -0.02 13.27 6.39
C GLY A 125 -0.62 13.79 7.70
N ARG A 126 -0.54 15.09 7.97
CA ARG A 126 -1.12 15.69 9.18
C ARG A 126 -2.60 16.00 8.94
N CYS A 127 -3.44 15.71 9.92
CA CYS A 127 -4.81 16.18 9.96
C CYS A 127 -4.84 17.66 10.41
N PRO A 128 -5.23 18.63 9.56
CA PRO A 128 -5.22 20.05 9.94
C PRO A 128 -6.25 20.40 11.02
N HIS A 129 -7.33 19.63 11.14
CA HIS A 129 -8.35 19.83 12.18
C HIS A 129 -7.89 19.37 13.57
N CYS A 130 -7.49 18.10 13.71
CA CYS A 130 -7.04 17.54 14.99
C CYS A 130 -5.59 17.92 15.37
N GLY A 131 -4.79 18.35 14.40
CA GLY A 131 -3.39 18.70 14.59
C GLY A 131 -2.42 17.51 14.71
N THR A 132 -2.91 16.28 14.57
CA THR A 132 -2.15 15.02 14.71
C THR A 132 -1.71 14.44 13.36
N ILE A 133 -0.78 13.47 13.39
CA ILE A 133 -0.49 12.58 12.25
C ILE A 133 -1.14 11.24 12.58
N PRO A 134 -2.37 10.97 12.09
CA PRO A 134 -3.05 9.71 12.36
C PRO A 134 -2.28 8.51 11.78
N GLY A 135 -2.30 7.40 12.52
CA GLY A 135 -1.80 6.11 12.03
C GLY A 135 -2.65 5.59 10.87
N PRO A 136 -2.13 4.65 10.05
CA PRO A 136 -2.87 4.08 8.92
C PRO A 136 -4.19 3.42 9.33
N GLU A 137 -4.28 2.89 10.55
CA GLU A 137 -5.51 2.38 11.13
C GLU A 137 -6.58 3.45 11.26
N ASP A 138 -6.21 4.73 11.38
CA ASP A 138 -7.10 5.87 11.60
C ASP A 138 -7.49 6.62 10.33
N LEU A 139 -7.23 6.02 9.17
CA LEU A 139 -7.45 6.65 7.88
C LEU A 139 -8.63 6.06 7.11
N VAL A 140 -9.31 6.93 6.37
CA VAL A 140 -10.23 6.57 5.30
C VAL A 140 -9.59 6.96 3.98
N VAL A 141 -9.54 6.02 3.04
CA VAL A 141 -9.12 6.26 1.66
C VAL A 141 -10.36 6.38 0.76
N ALA A 142 -10.35 7.35 -0.15
CA ALA A 142 -11.37 7.55 -1.16
C ALA A 142 -10.73 7.88 -2.53
N PRO A 143 -11.47 7.70 -3.65
CA PRO A 143 -11.08 8.31 -4.90
C PRO A 143 -10.98 9.83 -4.74
N GLY A 144 -9.94 10.42 -5.30
CA GLY A 144 -9.80 11.86 -5.43
C GLY A 144 -10.72 12.44 -6.50
N PRO A 145 -10.88 13.76 -6.50
CA PRO A 145 -11.74 14.44 -7.47
C PRO A 145 -11.23 14.24 -8.90
N GLY A 146 -12.12 13.87 -9.82
CA GLY A 146 -11.83 13.73 -11.24
C GLY A 146 -12.57 12.54 -11.89
N GLU A 147 -13.09 12.74 -13.10
CA GLU A 147 -13.81 11.73 -13.90
C GLU A 147 -12.88 10.79 -14.69
N ALA A 148 -11.67 10.52 -14.19
CA ALA A 148 -10.83 9.55 -14.88
C ALA A 148 -11.34 8.13 -14.59
N ALA A 149 -11.78 7.47 -15.66
CA ALA A 149 -12.17 6.07 -15.62
C ALA A 149 -11.07 5.25 -14.95
N HIS A 150 -11.41 4.52 -13.89
CA HIS A 150 -10.48 3.52 -13.34
C HIS A 150 -10.39 2.39 -14.37
N PRO A 151 -9.25 2.21 -15.06
CA PRO A 151 -9.15 1.24 -16.15
C PRO A 151 -9.31 -0.22 -15.66
N ARG A 152 -9.15 -0.45 -14.36
CA ARG A 152 -9.27 -1.76 -13.72
C ARG A 152 -10.67 -2.02 -13.16
N SER A 153 -11.12 -3.25 -13.34
CA SER A 153 -12.41 -3.77 -12.86
C SER A 153 -12.25 -4.99 -11.94
N ASP A 154 -11.03 -5.32 -11.50
CA ASP A 154 -10.79 -6.36 -10.50
C ASP A 154 -11.44 -5.99 -9.15
N ALA A 155 -11.58 -6.99 -8.27
CA ALA A 155 -12.29 -6.83 -6.99
C ALA A 155 -11.70 -5.71 -6.11
N VAL A 156 -10.37 -5.55 -6.10
CA VAL A 156 -9.69 -4.50 -5.33
C VAL A 156 -9.99 -3.14 -5.92
N ALA A 157 -9.89 -2.99 -7.25
CA ALA A 157 -10.23 -1.75 -7.95
C ALA A 157 -11.69 -1.34 -7.76
N VAL A 158 -12.63 -2.30 -7.83
CA VAL A 158 -14.06 -2.06 -7.60
C VAL A 158 -14.31 -1.61 -6.18
N ALA A 159 -13.74 -2.30 -5.19
CA ALA A 159 -13.92 -1.92 -3.81
C ALA A 159 -13.40 -0.50 -3.56
N LEU A 160 -12.28 -0.10 -4.19
CA LEU A 160 -11.64 1.21 -4.01
C LEU A 160 -12.38 2.36 -4.68
N ARG A 161 -13.55 2.13 -5.27
CA ARG A 161 -14.41 3.20 -5.80
C ARG A 161 -15.19 3.93 -4.72
N GLU A 162 -15.40 3.29 -3.57
CA GLU A 162 -16.09 3.88 -2.44
C GLU A 162 -15.10 4.23 -1.31
N PRO A 163 -15.40 5.23 -0.47
CA PRO A 163 -14.61 5.51 0.72
C PRO A 163 -14.52 4.30 1.64
N ARG A 164 -13.32 3.94 2.10
CA ARG A 164 -13.12 2.82 3.02
C ARG A 164 -12.07 3.09 4.08
N ARG A 165 -12.27 2.48 5.25
CA ARG A 165 -11.28 2.42 6.32
C ARG A 165 -10.05 1.62 5.85
N MET A 166 -8.86 2.21 6.00
CA MET A 166 -7.61 1.53 5.71
C MET A 166 -7.41 0.31 6.63
N LEU A 167 -6.58 -0.65 6.20
CA LEU A 167 -6.31 -1.93 6.88
C LEU A 167 -7.51 -2.86 7.09
N THR A 168 -8.75 -2.43 6.78
CA THR A 168 -9.94 -3.27 6.85
C THR A 168 -9.88 -4.31 5.73
N PRO A 169 -9.94 -5.62 6.04
CA PRO A 169 -9.75 -6.67 5.06
C PRO A 169 -10.74 -6.56 3.89
N LEU A 170 -10.21 -6.62 2.67
CA LEU A 170 -11.01 -6.77 1.47
C LEU A 170 -11.46 -8.23 1.35
N ARG A 171 -12.76 -8.47 1.56
CA ARG A 171 -13.38 -9.77 1.28
C ARG A 171 -13.83 -9.79 -0.17
N SER A 172 -13.32 -10.72 -0.98
CA SER A 172 -13.85 -10.98 -2.32
C SER A 172 -15.29 -11.51 -2.22
N ARG A 173 -16.18 -11.07 -3.10
CA ARG A 173 -17.54 -11.64 -3.25
C ARG A 173 -17.41 -13.15 -3.56
N GLY A 174 -17.75 -13.99 -2.58
CA GLY A 174 -17.57 -15.44 -2.61
C GLY A 174 -17.71 -16.08 -1.24
N ASP A 175 -17.56 -15.29 -0.17
CA ASP A 175 -17.64 -15.74 1.23
C ASP A 175 -19.02 -15.39 1.89
N ALA A 176 -20.13 -15.54 1.16
CA ALA A 176 -21.50 -15.42 1.70
C ALA A 176 -22.34 -16.64 1.31
#